data_AF-A0A377H3N0-F1
#
_entry.id   AF-A0A377H3N0-F1
#
_cell.length_a   1.000
_cell.length_b   1.000
_cell.length_c   1.000
_cell.angle_alpha   90.00
_cell.angle_beta   90.00
_cell.angle_gamma   90.00
#
_symmetry.space_group_name_H-M   'P 1'
#
loop_
_entity.id
_entity.type
_entity.pdbx_description
1 polymer ?
#
loop_
_entity_poly.entity_id
_entity_poly.type
_entity_poly.pdbx_seq_one_letter_code
_entity_poly.pdbx_strand_id
1 'polypeptide(L)'
;MKKLLTYCSLLGIALSGYQPAFAREYLNFGNIAVGIPTTDAQDGNISVENQKITLSVMPVVTQEKNKIIYQWNLSNTMGPKIDESKGQFCNNEQRNGVYYWEIKFYPGVNIIDQPYLARYFNINLTANAEKIDGNMQDQRLRVQNGQSVNFRLELELKKEALYNGNADYIIRKEQPLSVVSIFCENGSSLSGDKWTGKRSLYNKFTGVELLSADDATLHLSRTCIIAGNRDFEVNLSPVTKAELENRERIKGGQFDLLLSCSEAEIKNAYIMFTDQLDPGNKTTFLTTQNGSTKREDVKFIIQDSEGKAVQYGPAPTSSIVLQGEQVDYPNMQLFGKRLSNEPFLKKSYTVYQIRAVKLRPSGRRYKAIAHNILK
;
A
#
# COMPACT_ATOMS: atom_id res chain seq x y z
N MET A 1 -19.57 -40.26 16.94
CA MET A 1 -18.19 -40.64 17.32
C MET A 1 -17.35 -40.81 16.06
N LYS A 2 -16.08 -40.38 16.12
CA LYS A 2 -14.99 -40.42 15.09
C LYS A 2 -15.01 -39.24 14.12
N LYS A 3 -14.41 -38.11 14.53
CA LYS A 3 -12.97 -37.72 14.43
C LYS A 3 -12.60 -37.31 12.99
N LEU A 4 -12.73 -36.01 12.71
CA LEU A 4 -11.98 -35.35 11.63
C LEU A 4 -10.58 -35.05 12.18
N LEU A 5 -9.58 -35.77 11.68
CA LEU A 5 -8.19 -35.45 11.92
C LEU A 5 -7.73 -34.41 10.90
N THR A 6 -7.18 -33.34 11.47
CA THR A 6 -6.28 -32.33 10.94
C THR A 6 -5.28 -32.91 9.92
N TYR A 7 -5.25 -32.36 8.71
CA TYR A 7 -4.02 -32.27 7.93
C TYR A 7 -3.77 -30.79 7.67
N CYS A 8 -2.89 -30.23 8.49
CA CYS A 8 -2.12 -29.05 8.15
C CYS A 8 -1.27 -29.39 6.92
N SER A 9 -1.75 -29.06 5.73
CA SER A 9 -0.84 -28.85 4.62
C SER A 9 -0.09 -27.55 4.91
N LEU A 10 1.18 -27.70 5.25
CA LEU A 10 2.21 -26.69 5.08
C LEU A 10 2.11 -26.17 3.65
N LEU A 11 1.35 -25.10 3.46
CA LEU A 11 1.43 -24.25 2.30
C LEU A 11 2.74 -23.47 2.44
N GLY A 12 3.85 -24.14 2.14
CA GLY A 12 5.10 -23.47 1.83
C GLY A 12 4.83 -22.63 0.59
N ILE A 13 4.57 -21.35 0.79
CA ILE A 13 4.52 -20.36 -0.28
C ILE A 13 5.94 -20.29 -0.83
N ALA A 14 6.24 -21.16 -1.79
CA ALA A 14 7.31 -20.93 -2.73
C ALA A 14 6.88 -19.67 -3.50
N LEU A 15 7.42 -18.52 -3.09
CA LEU A 15 7.34 -17.28 -3.85
C LEU A 15 7.81 -17.61 -5.27
N SER A 16 6.88 -17.64 -6.20
CA SER A 16 7.10 -17.97 -7.59
C SER A 16 8.14 -17.01 -8.16
N GLY A 17 9.36 -17.51 -8.32
CA GLY A 17 10.35 -16.87 -9.18
C GLY A 17 9.71 -16.63 -10.54
N TYR A 18 9.77 -15.40 -11.02
CA TYR A 18 9.18 -14.97 -12.28
C TYR A 18 9.99 -15.59 -13.44
N GLN A 19 9.56 -16.78 -13.88
CA GLN A 19 10.21 -17.56 -14.92
C GLN A 19 9.88 -17.00 -16.31
N PRO A 20 10.83 -16.44 -17.08
CA PRO A 20 10.69 -16.50 -18.53
C PRO A 20 10.75 -17.98 -18.93
N ALA A 21 9.86 -18.43 -19.81
CA ALA A 21 9.66 -19.83 -20.19
C ALA A 21 10.89 -20.54 -20.83
N PHE A 22 12.06 -19.89 -20.86
CA PHE A 22 13.26 -20.32 -21.57
C PHE A 22 14.59 -20.02 -20.85
N ALA A 23 14.58 -19.57 -19.57
CA ALA A 23 15.81 -19.38 -18.81
C ALA A 23 16.32 -20.70 -18.21
N ARG A 24 17.61 -21.00 -18.39
CA ARG A 24 18.31 -22.12 -17.72
C ARG A 24 19.17 -21.66 -16.56
N GLU A 25 19.65 -20.42 -16.61
CA GLU A 25 20.46 -19.79 -15.58
C GLU A 25 19.76 -18.53 -15.07
N TYR A 26 20.11 -18.14 -13.85
CA TYR A 26 19.48 -17.03 -13.14
C TYR A 26 20.54 -16.15 -12.48
N LEU A 27 20.33 -14.84 -12.53
CA LEU A 27 21.01 -13.91 -11.63
C LEU A 27 20.13 -13.68 -10.39
N ASN A 28 20.72 -13.85 -9.21
CA ASN A 28 20.03 -13.68 -7.94
C ASN A 28 20.37 -12.33 -7.30
N PHE A 29 19.32 -11.67 -6.79
CA PHE A 29 19.32 -10.36 -6.16
C PHE A 29 18.50 -10.44 -4.87
N GLY A 30 19.12 -10.94 -3.79
CA GLY A 30 18.40 -11.33 -2.58
C GLY A 30 17.32 -12.37 -2.91
N ASN A 31 16.06 -12.01 -2.72
CA ASN A 31 14.90 -12.87 -2.99
C ASN A 31 14.38 -12.80 -4.44
N ILE A 32 14.97 -11.95 -5.29
CA ILE A 32 14.57 -11.79 -6.69
C ILE A 32 15.52 -12.61 -7.56
N ALA A 33 14.98 -13.58 -8.31
CA ALA A 33 15.71 -14.32 -9.34
C ALA A 33 15.27 -13.84 -10.72
N VAL A 34 16.23 -13.41 -11.55
CA VAL A 34 15.98 -12.96 -12.92
C VAL A 34 16.59 -13.95 -13.89
N GLY A 35 15.75 -14.52 -14.77
CA GLY A 35 16.19 -15.50 -15.77
C GLY A 35 17.06 -14.88 -16.85
N ILE A 36 18.19 -15.51 -17.13
CA ILE A 36 19.11 -15.13 -18.22
C ILE A 36 18.54 -15.71 -19.53
N PRO A 37 18.45 -14.92 -20.61
CA PRO A 37 17.99 -15.41 -21.90
C PRO A 37 19.01 -16.38 -22.51
N THR A 38 18.53 -17.40 -23.23
CA THR A 38 19.37 -18.32 -24.01
C THR A 38 19.21 -18.05 -25.51
N THR A 39 20.27 -18.20 -26.28
CA THR A 39 20.20 -18.17 -27.76
C THR A 39 19.97 -19.57 -28.33
N ASP A 40 19.14 -19.66 -29.37
CA ASP A 40 18.90 -20.89 -30.13
C ASP A 40 20.08 -21.14 -31.10
N ALA A 41 21.26 -21.48 -30.59
CA ALA A 41 22.37 -21.96 -31.42
C ALA A 41 22.29 -23.49 -31.57
N GLN A 42 22.64 -24.01 -32.76
CA GLN A 42 22.45 -25.40 -33.18
C GLN A 42 23.14 -26.47 -32.29
N ASP A 43 24.03 -26.06 -31.36
CA ASP A 43 24.80 -26.95 -30.48
C ASP A 43 24.29 -26.97 -29.01
N GLY A 44 23.05 -26.55 -28.79
CA GLY A 44 22.43 -26.50 -27.46
C GLY A 44 22.28 -25.06 -26.98
N ASN A 45 21.22 -24.79 -26.22
CA ASN A 45 20.86 -23.46 -25.75
C ASN A 45 21.98 -22.87 -24.85
N ILE A 46 22.80 -21.98 -25.39
CA ILE A 46 23.86 -21.27 -24.66
C ILE A 46 23.26 -19.99 -24.03
N SER A 47 23.58 -19.73 -22.76
CA SER A 47 23.22 -18.47 -22.10
C SER A 47 23.90 -17.28 -22.76
N VAL A 48 23.18 -16.20 -22.95
CA VAL A 48 23.75 -14.93 -23.42
C VAL A 48 24.81 -14.44 -22.42
N GLU A 49 25.86 -13.77 -22.91
CA GLU A 49 26.85 -13.10 -22.05
C GLU A 49 26.11 -12.21 -21.04
N ASN A 50 26.41 -12.40 -19.77
CA ASN A 50 25.71 -11.71 -18.71
C ASN A 50 26.65 -11.13 -17.66
N GLN A 51 26.14 -10.13 -16.96
CA GLN A 51 26.80 -9.57 -15.79
C GLN A 51 25.76 -9.10 -14.77
N LYS A 52 26.22 -9.02 -13.53
CA LYS A 52 25.54 -8.36 -12.42
C LYS A 52 26.30 -7.09 -12.07
N ILE A 53 25.60 -5.96 -11.99
CA ILE A 53 26.15 -4.71 -11.44
C ILE A 53 25.29 -4.22 -10.28
N THR A 54 25.91 -3.44 -9.40
CA THR A 54 25.25 -2.76 -8.29
C THR A 54 25.49 -1.26 -8.45
N LEU A 55 24.43 -0.47 -8.33
CA LEU A 55 24.48 0.99 -8.41
C LEU A 55 23.90 1.59 -7.14
N SER A 56 24.69 2.44 -6.48
CA SER A 56 24.19 3.32 -5.44
C SER A 56 23.60 4.57 -6.08
N VAL A 57 22.30 4.76 -5.95
CA VAL A 57 21.57 5.87 -6.59
C VAL A 57 21.16 6.90 -5.54
N MET A 58 21.38 8.18 -5.85
CA MET A 58 21.07 9.28 -4.94
C MET A 58 19.59 9.62 -4.96
N PRO A 59 18.96 9.84 -3.79
CA PRO A 59 17.63 10.42 -3.74
C PRO A 59 17.67 11.87 -4.24
N VAL A 60 16.67 12.26 -5.01
CA VAL A 60 16.48 13.63 -5.47
C VAL A 60 15.76 14.40 -4.37
N VAL A 61 16.34 15.53 -3.96
CA VAL A 61 15.66 16.46 -3.04
C VAL A 61 14.42 17.01 -3.74
N THR A 62 13.25 16.69 -3.20
CA THR A 62 11.96 17.12 -3.72
C THR A 62 11.20 17.92 -2.67
N GLN A 63 10.41 18.90 -3.12
CA GLN A 63 9.44 19.60 -2.26
C GLN A 63 8.16 18.77 -2.05
N GLU A 64 7.99 17.69 -2.83
CA GLU A 64 6.81 16.85 -2.79
C GLU A 64 6.89 15.87 -1.61
N LYS A 65 6.11 16.16 -0.56
CA LYS A 65 6.14 15.45 0.73
C LYS A 65 5.60 14.02 0.69
N ASN A 66 4.99 13.60 -0.40
CA ASN A 66 4.35 12.28 -0.54
C ASN A 66 5.16 11.28 -1.38
N LYS A 67 6.38 11.62 -1.82
CA LYS A 67 7.20 10.70 -2.61
C LYS A 67 8.69 10.83 -2.35
N ILE A 68 9.40 9.71 -2.57
CA ILE A 68 10.86 9.67 -2.68
C ILE A 68 11.19 9.34 -4.14
N ILE A 69 12.15 10.05 -4.71
CA ILE A 69 12.58 9.86 -6.10
C ILE A 69 14.06 9.54 -6.13
N TYR A 70 14.47 8.56 -6.92
CA TYR A 70 15.85 8.28 -7.26
C TYR A 70 16.06 8.45 -8.76
N GLN A 71 17.19 9.03 -9.15
CA GLN A 71 17.56 9.21 -10.56
C GLN A 71 18.98 8.76 -10.81
N TRP A 72 19.20 8.10 -11.95
CA TRP A 72 20.53 7.70 -12.41
C TRP A 72 20.56 7.57 -13.92
N ASN A 73 21.77 7.57 -14.47
CA ASN A 73 22.01 7.45 -15.90
C ASN A 73 22.86 6.22 -16.19
N LEU A 74 22.50 5.49 -17.24
CA LEU A 74 23.34 4.44 -17.80
C LEU A 74 23.72 4.82 -19.21
N SER A 75 25.02 4.91 -19.47
CA SER A 75 25.57 5.19 -20.79
C SER A 75 25.88 3.89 -21.52
N ASN A 76 25.39 3.76 -22.75
CA ASN A 76 25.75 2.63 -23.59
C ASN A 76 27.13 2.86 -24.20
N THR A 77 28.19 2.44 -23.51
CA THR A 77 29.57 2.50 -24.05
C THR A 77 29.97 1.16 -24.63
N MET A 78 30.26 1.14 -25.93
CA MET A 78 30.83 -0.01 -26.63
C MET A 78 32.36 0.09 -26.55
N GLY A 79 33.04 -1.01 -26.23
CA GLY A 79 34.50 -1.03 -26.07
C GLY A 79 35.26 -0.61 -27.34
N PRO A 80 36.55 -0.25 -27.21
CA PRO A 80 37.40 0.05 -28.36
C PRO A 80 37.55 -1.18 -29.26
N LYS A 81 37.77 -0.94 -30.56
CA LYS A 81 37.94 -1.94 -31.62
C LYS A 81 39.21 -2.82 -31.48
N ILE A 82 39.72 -3.12 -30.30
CA ILE A 82 40.94 -3.95 -30.18
C ILE A 82 40.67 -5.19 -29.32
N ASP A 83 39.64 -5.14 -28.45
CA ASP A 83 39.01 -6.30 -27.78
C ASP A 83 37.55 -6.48 -28.26
N GLU A 84 37.41 -6.61 -29.58
CA GLU A 84 36.40 -5.98 -30.47
C GLU A 84 34.89 -6.20 -30.28
N SER A 85 34.41 -7.09 -29.41
CA SER A 85 32.96 -7.40 -29.37
C SER A 85 32.24 -7.04 -28.07
N LYS A 86 32.93 -6.59 -27.02
CA LYS A 86 32.31 -6.43 -25.69
C LYS A 86 32.10 -4.97 -25.30
N GLY A 87 30.85 -4.58 -25.10
CA GLY A 87 30.49 -3.30 -24.47
C GLY A 87 29.89 -3.51 -23.09
N GLN A 88 29.62 -2.42 -22.37
CA GLN A 88 29.13 -2.53 -21.00
C GLN A 88 27.76 -3.18 -20.98
N PHE A 89 26.77 -2.64 -21.68
CA PHE A 89 25.39 -3.18 -21.68
C PHE A 89 25.01 -3.91 -22.97
N CYS A 90 25.69 -3.60 -24.07
CA CYS A 90 25.53 -4.22 -25.38
C CYS A 90 26.87 -4.75 -25.87
N ASN A 91 26.89 -5.91 -26.50
CA ASN A 91 28.04 -6.36 -27.26
C ASN A 91 28.09 -5.61 -28.61
N ASN A 92 29.30 -5.23 -29.04
CA ASN A 92 29.55 -4.49 -30.28
C ASN A 92 29.61 -5.44 -31.48
N GLU A 93 28.51 -6.15 -31.74
CA GLU A 93 28.44 -7.15 -32.81
C GLU A 93 28.13 -6.53 -34.19
N GLN A 94 27.76 -5.25 -34.22
CA GLN A 94 27.38 -4.54 -35.43
C GLN A 94 28.14 -3.22 -35.60
N ARG A 95 28.90 -3.11 -36.70
CA ARG A 95 29.56 -1.86 -37.10
C ARG A 95 28.50 -0.79 -37.45
N ASN A 96 28.44 0.29 -36.68
CA ASN A 96 27.39 1.33 -36.76
C ASN A 96 25.96 0.79 -36.51
N GLY A 97 25.86 -0.32 -35.78
CA GLY A 97 24.58 -0.95 -35.44
C GLY A 97 23.69 -0.06 -34.58
N VAL A 98 22.39 -0.25 -34.75
CA VAL A 98 21.38 0.28 -33.83
C VAL A 98 21.12 -0.80 -32.79
N TYR A 99 21.20 -0.46 -31.52
CA TYR A 99 20.88 -1.38 -30.44
C TYR A 99 19.61 -0.96 -29.73
N TYR A 100 18.96 -1.92 -29.10
CA TYR A 100 17.78 -1.68 -28.27
C TYR A 100 18.00 -2.30 -26.89
N TRP A 101 17.62 -1.56 -25.85
CA TRP A 101 17.52 -2.09 -24.50
C TRP A 101 16.06 -2.44 -24.24
N GLU A 102 15.74 -3.73 -24.14
CA GLU A 102 14.50 -4.16 -23.50
C GLU A 102 14.72 -4.10 -21.99
N ILE A 103 13.92 -3.29 -21.31
CA ILE A 103 14.08 -3.01 -19.88
C ILE A 103 12.96 -3.71 -19.12
N LYS A 104 13.32 -4.43 -18.05
CA LYS A 104 12.36 -5.01 -17.11
C LYS A 104 12.63 -4.49 -15.72
N PHE A 105 11.54 -4.25 -14.99
CA PHE A 105 11.55 -3.69 -13.66
C PHE A 105 11.00 -4.69 -12.65
N TYR A 106 11.73 -4.87 -11.57
CA TYR A 106 11.37 -5.74 -10.45
C TYR A 106 11.41 -4.87 -9.18
N PRO A 107 10.26 -4.30 -8.76
CA PRO A 107 10.22 -3.49 -7.56
C PRO A 107 10.61 -4.36 -6.36
N GLY A 108 11.65 -3.95 -5.64
CA GLY A 108 12.32 -4.76 -4.62
C GLY A 108 12.50 -4.00 -3.32
N VAL A 109 11.51 -3.18 -2.94
CA VAL A 109 11.59 -2.32 -1.75
C VAL A 109 11.39 -3.20 -0.50
N ASN A 110 12.46 -3.89 -0.09
CA ASN A 110 12.54 -4.54 1.22
C ASN A 110 12.99 -3.51 2.24
N ILE A 111 12.05 -3.09 3.08
CA ILE A 111 12.29 -2.12 4.14
C ILE A 111 12.74 -2.90 5.35
N ILE A 112 14.02 -2.80 5.69
CA ILE A 112 14.68 -3.64 6.71
C ILE A 112 13.96 -3.58 8.06
N ASP A 113 13.24 -2.49 8.36
CA ASP A 113 12.52 -2.32 9.62
C ASP A 113 11.00 -2.54 9.50
N GLN A 114 10.40 -2.41 8.31
CA GLN A 114 8.93 -2.49 8.12
C GLN A 114 8.55 -2.95 6.70
N PRO A 115 8.78 -4.22 6.32
CA PRO A 115 8.52 -4.71 4.95
C PRO A 115 7.05 -4.59 4.53
N TYR A 116 6.13 -4.57 5.50
CA TYR A 116 4.71 -4.33 5.26
C TYR A 116 4.41 -2.91 4.73
N LEU A 117 5.32 -1.94 4.93
CA LEU A 117 5.09 -0.57 4.47
C LEU A 117 5.15 -0.43 2.94
N ALA A 118 5.91 -1.30 2.26
CA ALA A 118 6.04 -1.24 0.80
C ALA A 118 4.68 -1.28 0.08
N ARG A 119 3.66 -1.94 0.68
CA ARG A 119 2.30 -2.01 0.12
C ARG A 119 1.59 -0.66 0.03
N TYR A 120 1.99 0.33 0.84
CA TYR A 120 1.39 1.67 0.83
C TYR A 120 1.95 2.58 -0.26
N PHE A 121 2.95 2.10 -1.01
CA PHE A 121 3.59 2.87 -2.06
C PHE A 121 3.22 2.34 -3.44
N ASN A 122 3.03 3.26 -4.37
CA ASN A 122 3.13 3.00 -5.79
C ASN A 122 4.61 3.14 -6.16
N ILE A 123 5.19 2.07 -6.70
CA ILE A 123 6.59 2.04 -7.09
C ILE A 123 6.63 2.04 -8.62
N ASN A 124 7.10 3.13 -9.20
CA ASN A 124 7.11 3.34 -10.64
C ASN A 124 8.55 3.55 -11.13
N LEU A 125 8.88 2.93 -12.26
CA LEU A 125 10.11 3.19 -12.99
C LEU A 125 9.78 3.86 -14.32
N THR A 126 10.53 4.91 -14.67
CA THR A 126 10.59 5.42 -16.04
C THR A 126 12.02 5.40 -16.57
N ALA A 127 12.16 5.20 -17.88
CA ALA A 127 13.42 5.27 -18.61
C ALA A 127 13.23 6.19 -19.82
N ASN A 128 13.98 7.30 -19.89
CA ASN A 128 13.77 8.40 -20.84
C ASN A 128 12.30 8.88 -20.88
N ALA A 129 11.67 9.00 -19.70
CA ALA A 129 10.26 9.37 -19.49
C ALA A 129 9.21 8.34 -19.95
N GLU A 130 9.61 7.22 -20.56
CA GLU A 130 8.71 6.10 -20.85
C GLU A 130 8.53 5.23 -19.60
N LYS A 131 7.29 4.84 -19.31
CA LYS A 131 6.97 4.00 -18.15
C LYS A 131 7.43 2.56 -18.39
N ILE A 132 8.07 1.97 -17.38
CA ILE A 132 8.43 0.54 -17.36
C ILE A 132 7.48 -0.19 -16.43
N ASP A 133 6.59 -0.97 -17.00
CA ASP A 133 5.58 -1.77 -16.34
C ASP A 133 6.12 -3.18 -16.07
N GLY A 134 6.78 -3.33 -14.92
CA GLY A 134 7.23 -4.61 -14.42
C GLY A 134 8.08 -5.38 -15.44
N ASN A 135 7.75 -6.65 -15.67
CA ASN A 135 8.46 -7.54 -16.59
C ASN A 135 7.74 -7.76 -17.93
N MET A 136 6.85 -6.83 -18.33
CA MET A 136 6.18 -6.91 -19.62
C MET A 136 7.18 -6.96 -20.79
N GLN A 137 6.80 -7.68 -21.84
CA GLN A 137 7.61 -7.83 -23.05
C GLN A 137 7.61 -6.52 -23.86
N ASP A 138 8.59 -6.39 -24.75
CA ASP A 138 8.67 -5.35 -25.79
C ASP A 138 8.83 -3.90 -25.29
N GLN A 139 9.22 -3.71 -24.04
CA GLN A 139 9.54 -2.41 -23.45
C GLN A 139 10.95 -1.94 -23.87
N ARG A 140 11.09 -1.57 -25.15
CA ARG A 140 12.38 -1.31 -25.81
C ARG A 140 12.70 0.17 -25.93
N LEU A 141 13.95 0.53 -25.62
CA LEU A 141 14.51 1.84 -25.90
C LEU A 141 15.67 1.72 -26.89
N ARG A 142 15.64 2.53 -27.96
CA ARG A 142 16.76 2.63 -28.90
C ARG A 142 17.94 3.29 -28.21
N VAL A 143 19.10 2.66 -28.27
CA VAL A 143 20.36 3.15 -27.70
C VAL A 143 21.50 3.09 -28.70
N GLN A 144 22.26 4.16 -28.79
CA GLN A 144 23.48 4.27 -29.61
C GLN A 144 24.73 4.30 -28.73
N ASN A 145 25.90 4.09 -29.33
CA ASN A 145 27.17 4.23 -28.61
C ASN A 145 27.32 5.65 -28.05
N GLY A 146 27.67 5.77 -26.78
CA GLY A 146 27.79 7.04 -26.06
C GLY A 146 26.45 7.67 -25.64
N GLN A 147 25.32 7.12 -26.07
CA GLN A 147 24.01 7.61 -25.64
C GLN A 147 23.71 7.14 -24.21
N SER A 148 23.13 8.02 -23.41
CA SER A 148 22.68 7.70 -22.06
C SER A 148 21.17 7.55 -21.98
N VAL A 149 20.72 6.59 -21.17
CA VAL A 149 19.33 6.44 -20.76
C VAL A 149 19.20 6.97 -19.34
N ASN A 150 18.25 7.89 -19.16
CA ASN A 150 17.96 8.48 -17.85
C ASN A 150 16.85 7.67 -17.18
N PHE A 151 17.13 7.13 -16.02
CA PHE A 151 16.18 6.37 -15.22
C PHE A 151 15.67 7.19 -14.06
N ARG A 152 14.40 6.96 -13.71
CA ARG A 152 13.75 7.59 -12.57
C ARG A 152 12.86 6.58 -11.86
N LEU A 153 13.22 6.26 -10.63
CA LEU A 153 12.45 5.41 -9.72
C LEU A 153 11.68 6.32 -8.75
N GLU A 154 10.37 6.17 -8.70
CA GLU A 154 9.49 6.92 -7.81
C GLU A 154 8.80 5.98 -6.84
N LEU A 155 8.87 6.31 -5.54
CA LEU A 155 8.10 5.68 -4.49
C LEU A 155 7.09 6.71 -3.99
N GLU A 156 5.86 6.64 -4.48
CA GLU A 156 4.79 7.58 -4.15
C GLU A 156 3.82 6.94 -3.16
N LEU A 157 3.52 7.63 -2.07
CA LEU A 157 2.51 7.18 -1.12
C LEU A 157 1.14 7.14 -1.81
N LYS A 158 0.48 5.98 -1.75
CA LYS A 158 -0.86 5.76 -2.31
C LYS A 158 -1.85 6.79 -1.75
N LYS A 159 -2.77 7.27 -2.60
CA LYS A 159 -3.77 8.28 -2.22
C LYS A 159 -4.77 7.74 -1.19
N GLU A 160 -4.92 6.42 -1.13
CA GLU A 160 -5.76 5.67 -0.21
C GLU A 160 -5.09 5.45 1.15
N ALA A 161 -3.80 5.79 1.29
CA ALA A 161 -3.09 5.63 2.55
C ALA A 161 -3.58 6.64 3.59
N LEU A 162 -4.07 6.13 4.71
CA LEU A 162 -4.49 6.89 5.87
C LEU A 162 -3.54 6.58 7.03
N TYR A 163 -3.00 7.62 7.65
CA TYR A 163 -2.12 7.49 8.82
C TYR A 163 -2.65 8.31 9.98
N ASN A 164 -2.27 7.96 11.21
CA ASN A 164 -2.83 8.55 12.42
C ASN A 164 -1.87 9.47 13.21
N GLY A 165 -0.66 9.71 12.72
CA GLY A 165 0.28 10.64 13.36
C GLY A 165 1.55 10.88 12.55
N ASN A 166 2.46 11.67 13.13
CA ASN A 166 3.78 11.91 12.56
C ASN A 166 4.55 10.59 12.51
N ALA A 167 5.09 10.27 11.35
CA ALA A 167 6.01 9.16 11.20
C ALA A 167 7.00 9.46 10.08
N ASP A 168 8.25 9.14 10.35
CA ASP A 168 9.31 9.22 9.35
C ASP A 168 9.51 7.84 8.77
N TYR A 169 9.33 7.76 7.46
CA TYR A 169 9.67 6.58 6.71
C TYR A 169 11.04 6.80 6.07
N ILE A 170 12.04 6.09 6.58
CA ILE A 170 13.44 6.25 6.19
C ILE A 170 13.86 5.05 5.35
N ILE A 171 14.31 5.31 4.12
CA ILE A 171 15.09 4.37 3.33
C ILE A 171 16.55 4.67 3.64
N ARG A 172 17.22 3.74 4.30
CA ARG A 172 18.59 3.96 4.74
C ARG A 172 19.57 3.83 3.57
N LYS A 173 20.72 4.48 3.70
CA LYS A 173 21.89 4.24 2.85
C LYS A 173 22.18 2.74 2.74
N GLU A 174 22.59 2.32 1.54
CA GLU A 174 22.90 0.95 1.13
C GLU A 174 21.72 -0.02 1.14
N GLN A 175 20.51 0.45 1.48
CA GLN A 175 19.32 -0.38 1.45
C GLN A 175 18.92 -0.71 -0.01
N PRO A 176 18.56 -1.98 -0.31
CA PRO A 176 18.05 -2.35 -1.62
C PRO A 176 16.73 -1.63 -1.96
N LEU A 177 16.70 -1.03 -3.15
CA LEU A 177 15.53 -0.30 -3.68
C LEU A 177 14.73 -1.17 -4.66
N SER A 178 15.41 -1.71 -5.66
CA SER A 178 14.80 -2.52 -6.72
C SER A 178 15.84 -3.15 -7.62
N VAL A 179 15.39 -4.01 -8.53
CA VAL A 179 16.22 -4.61 -9.57
C VAL A 179 15.68 -4.20 -10.93
N VAL A 180 16.58 -3.78 -11.82
CA VAL A 180 16.30 -3.55 -13.23
C VAL A 180 17.10 -4.55 -14.03
N SER A 181 16.50 -5.13 -15.07
CA SER A 181 17.28 -5.90 -16.04
C SER A 181 17.20 -5.27 -17.42
N ILE A 182 18.33 -5.36 -18.12
CA ILE A 182 18.55 -4.79 -19.44
C ILE A 182 18.95 -5.94 -20.35
N PHE A 183 18.12 -6.20 -21.36
CA PHE A 183 18.43 -7.11 -22.44
C PHE A 183 18.84 -6.27 -23.65
N CYS A 184 20.09 -6.38 -24.07
CA CYS A 184 20.51 -5.72 -25.29
C CYS A 184 20.20 -6.58 -26.50
N GLU A 185 19.45 -6.00 -27.44
CA GLU A 185 19.11 -6.58 -28.73
C GLU A 185 19.88 -5.87 -29.86
N ASN A 186 20.40 -6.66 -30.79
CA ASN A 186 20.85 -6.19 -32.09
C ASN A 186 19.65 -5.70 -32.91
N GLY A 187 19.67 -4.45 -33.37
CA GLY A 187 18.71 -3.95 -34.35
C GLY A 187 19.00 -4.46 -35.77
N SER A 188 18.01 -4.47 -36.66
CA SER A 188 18.28 -4.69 -38.09
C SER A 188 18.91 -3.44 -38.71
N SER A 189 19.90 -3.60 -39.59
CA SER A 189 20.48 -2.51 -40.39
C SER A 189 19.60 -2.07 -41.57
N LEU A 190 18.47 -2.76 -41.80
CA LEU A 190 17.63 -2.58 -42.97
C LEU A 190 16.39 -1.75 -42.63
N SER A 191 16.30 -0.59 -43.26
CA SER A 191 15.15 0.30 -43.29
C SER A 191 13.89 -0.46 -43.72
N GLY A 192 12.95 -0.64 -42.79
CA GLY A 192 11.65 -1.26 -43.08
C GLY A 192 11.20 -2.16 -41.94
N ASP A 193 10.36 -1.59 -41.07
CA ASP A 193 9.71 -2.27 -39.96
C ASP A 193 9.15 -3.64 -40.33
N LYS A 194 9.64 -4.68 -39.63
CA LYS A 194 8.83 -5.82 -39.16
C LYS A 194 9.58 -6.55 -38.05
N TRP A 195 9.33 -6.06 -36.85
CA TRP A 195 9.68 -6.65 -35.57
C TRP A 195 9.00 -8.01 -35.42
N THR A 196 9.75 -9.08 -35.62
CA THR A 196 9.33 -10.43 -35.24
C THR A 196 10.32 -10.94 -34.22
N GLY A 197 9.82 -11.20 -33.00
CA GLY A 197 10.60 -11.59 -31.83
C GLY A 197 11.46 -12.82 -32.09
N LYS A 198 12.74 -12.59 -32.38
CA LYS A 198 13.73 -13.66 -32.54
C LYS A 198 14.71 -13.59 -31.39
N ARG A 199 14.64 -14.61 -30.54
CA ARG A 199 15.55 -14.94 -29.41
C ARG A 199 17.04 -14.88 -29.78
N SER A 200 17.37 -14.97 -31.07
CA SER A 200 18.71 -14.85 -31.63
C SER A 200 19.27 -13.42 -31.65
N LEU A 201 18.49 -12.40 -31.25
CA LEU A 201 18.94 -11.00 -31.29
C LEU A 201 19.53 -10.50 -29.97
N TYR A 202 19.31 -11.20 -28.85
CA TYR A 202 19.93 -10.83 -27.58
C TYR A 202 21.43 -11.10 -27.61
N ASN A 203 22.23 -10.05 -27.47
CA ASN A 203 23.68 -10.17 -27.49
C ASN A 203 24.32 -10.02 -26.11
N LYS A 204 23.61 -9.40 -25.15
CA LYS A 204 24.08 -9.21 -23.77
C LYS A 204 22.91 -9.05 -22.81
N PHE A 205 23.09 -9.54 -21.59
CA PHE A 205 22.16 -9.38 -20.48
C PHE A 205 22.86 -8.70 -19.29
N THR A 206 22.21 -7.69 -18.69
CA THR A 206 22.73 -7.04 -17.48
C THR A 206 21.63 -6.94 -16.45
N GLY A 207 21.87 -7.51 -15.26
CA GLY A 207 21.04 -7.24 -14.09
C GLY A 207 21.67 -6.14 -13.23
N VAL A 208 20.85 -5.17 -12.84
CA VAL A 208 21.25 -3.97 -12.10
C VAL A 208 20.53 -3.97 -10.75
N GLU A 209 21.30 -4.12 -9.68
CA GLU A 209 20.81 -3.94 -8.30
C GLU A 209 20.92 -2.47 -7.91
N LEU A 210 19.81 -1.86 -7.52
CA LEU A 210 19.77 -0.47 -7.10
C LEU A 210 19.78 -0.41 -5.57
N LEU A 211 20.78 0.27 -5.01
CA LEU A 211 20.89 0.55 -3.58
C LEU A 211 20.72 2.06 -3.35
N SER A 212 20.20 2.45 -2.20
CA SER A 212 20.20 3.87 -1.81
C SER A 212 21.64 4.34 -1.57
N ALA A 213 22.04 5.45 -2.18
CA ALA A 213 23.37 6.03 -1.92
C ALA A 213 23.45 6.77 -0.57
N ASP A 214 22.31 7.32 -0.11
CA ASP A 214 22.16 8.08 1.13
C ASP A 214 20.81 7.80 1.78
N ASP A 215 20.62 8.26 3.02
CA ASP A 215 19.32 8.19 3.70
C ASP A 215 18.31 9.09 2.98
N ALA A 216 17.14 8.54 2.69
CA ALA A 216 16.00 9.28 2.14
C ALA A 216 14.82 9.16 3.10
N THR A 217 14.26 10.29 3.52
CA THR A 217 13.14 10.30 4.46
C THR A 217 11.89 10.85 3.79
N LEU A 218 10.81 10.09 3.91
CA LEU A 218 9.45 10.56 3.67
C LEU A 218 8.82 10.91 5.02
N HIS A 219 8.51 12.18 5.19
CA HIS A 219 7.85 12.67 6.39
C HIS A 219 6.33 12.60 6.22
N LEU A 220 5.68 11.73 6.99
CA LEU A 220 4.22 11.77 7.14
C LEU A 220 3.87 12.92 8.08
N SER A 221 3.20 13.94 7.53
CA SER A 221 2.81 15.15 8.25
C SER A 221 1.89 14.86 9.44
N ARG A 222 1.73 15.85 10.31
CA ARG A 222 0.78 15.78 11.41
C ARG A 222 -0.65 15.58 10.92
N THR A 223 -1.38 14.75 11.65
CA THR A 223 -2.81 14.52 11.44
C THR A 223 -3.63 15.38 12.40
N CYS A 224 -4.95 15.41 12.23
CA CYS A 224 -5.80 16.08 13.21
C CYS A 224 -5.75 15.36 14.56
N ILE A 225 -5.80 16.12 15.65
CA ILE A 225 -5.89 15.58 17.00
C ILE A 225 -7.25 15.91 17.62
N ILE A 226 -7.75 15.07 18.53
CA ILE A 226 -8.92 15.43 19.34
C ILE A 226 -8.57 16.68 20.15
N ALA A 227 -9.35 17.73 19.98
CA ALA A 227 -9.20 19.00 20.68
C ALA A 227 -9.96 18.94 22.02
N GLY A 228 -9.28 19.28 23.11
CA GLY A 228 -9.87 19.29 24.45
C GLY A 228 -9.89 17.93 25.12
N ASN A 229 -10.98 17.62 25.83
CA ASN A 229 -11.11 16.38 26.60
C ASN A 229 -11.20 15.16 25.66
N ARG A 230 -10.53 14.07 26.03
CA ARG A 230 -10.56 12.80 25.29
C ARG A 230 -11.59 11.82 25.85
N ASP A 231 -12.00 12.03 27.09
CA ASP A 231 -13.01 11.24 27.78
C ASP A 231 -14.34 11.99 27.77
N PHE A 232 -15.34 11.44 27.10
CA PHE A 232 -16.65 12.06 26.96
C PHE A 232 -17.68 11.25 27.76
N GLU A 233 -18.19 11.82 28.84
CA GLU A 233 -19.33 11.24 29.55
C GLU A 233 -20.63 11.80 28.99
N VAL A 234 -21.51 10.91 28.52
CA VAL A 234 -22.83 11.29 27.99
C VAL A 234 -23.92 10.84 28.94
N ASN A 235 -24.50 11.81 29.65
CA ASN A 235 -25.65 11.56 30.51
C ASN A 235 -26.88 11.27 29.66
N LEU A 236 -27.46 10.09 29.88
CA LEU A 236 -28.65 9.64 29.16
C LEU A 236 -29.92 10.03 29.92
N SER A 237 -30.85 10.64 29.20
CA SER A 237 -32.19 10.90 29.71
C SER A 237 -32.85 9.58 30.11
N PRO A 238 -33.51 9.53 31.28
CA PRO A 238 -34.24 8.34 31.71
C PRO A 238 -35.38 8.08 30.73
N VAL A 239 -35.67 6.80 30.51
CA VAL A 239 -36.71 6.37 29.57
C VAL A 239 -37.71 5.47 30.26
N THR A 240 -38.98 5.76 30.07
CA THR A 240 -40.07 4.93 30.58
C THR A 240 -40.32 3.74 29.67
N LYS A 241 -40.90 2.68 30.23
CA LYS A 241 -41.33 1.51 29.46
C LYS A 241 -42.31 1.88 28.34
N ALA A 242 -43.27 2.77 28.61
CA ALA A 242 -44.26 3.18 27.64
C ALA A 242 -43.63 3.90 26.44
N GLU A 243 -42.58 4.71 26.67
CA GLU A 243 -41.84 5.36 25.57
C GLU A 243 -41.11 4.32 24.71
N LEU A 244 -40.41 3.35 25.32
CA LEU A 244 -39.72 2.27 24.59
C LEU A 244 -40.68 1.36 23.80
N GLU A 245 -41.92 1.24 24.24
CA GLU A 245 -42.94 0.43 23.57
C GLU A 245 -43.57 1.14 22.38
N ASN A 246 -43.66 2.47 22.44
CA ASN A 246 -44.38 3.27 21.46
C ASN A 246 -43.48 4.04 20.47
N ARG A 247 -42.18 4.14 20.76
CA ARG A 247 -41.21 4.86 19.90
C ARG A 247 -40.13 3.92 19.43
N GLU A 248 -39.78 4.01 18.15
CA GLU A 248 -38.70 3.21 17.57
C GLU A 248 -37.33 3.64 18.12
N ARG A 249 -37.14 4.96 18.34
CA ARG A 249 -35.91 5.55 18.88
C ARG A 249 -36.21 6.69 19.81
N ILE A 250 -35.46 6.77 20.91
CA ILE A 250 -35.62 7.79 21.94
C ILE A 250 -34.27 8.47 22.15
N LYS A 251 -34.22 9.78 21.96
CA LYS A 251 -33.01 10.57 22.16
C LYS A 251 -32.61 10.52 23.63
N GLY A 252 -31.45 9.93 23.93
CA GLY A 252 -30.88 9.83 25.28
C GLY A 252 -30.02 11.03 25.62
N GLY A 253 -29.06 11.36 24.76
CA GLY A 253 -28.10 12.45 24.97
C GLY A 253 -27.38 12.82 23.68
N GLN A 254 -26.47 13.79 23.75
CA GLN A 254 -25.66 14.23 22.61
C GLN A 254 -24.28 14.66 23.07
N PHE A 255 -23.30 14.55 22.17
CA PHE A 255 -21.94 15.03 22.39
C PHE A 255 -21.32 15.51 21.08
N ASP A 256 -20.34 16.39 21.18
CA ASP A 256 -19.60 16.93 20.04
C ASP A 256 -18.16 16.42 20.07
N LEU A 257 -17.68 15.91 18.94
CA LEU A 257 -16.26 15.67 18.73
C LEU A 257 -15.67 16.83 17.95
N LEU A 258 -14.55 17.34 18.43
CA LEU A 258 -13.79 18.42 17.81
C LEU A 258 -12.38 17.90 17.49
N LEU A 259 -11.97 18.00 16.23
CA LEU A 259 -10.62 17.69 15.79
C LEU A 259 -9.89 19.00 15.46
N SER A 260 -8.75 19.26 16.09
CA SER A 260 -7.83 20.34 15.71
C SER A 260 -6.93 19.85 14.58
N CYS A 261 -7.01 20.53 13.44
CA CYS A 261 -6.26 20.24 12.22
C CYS A 261 -5.32 21.39 11.83
N SER A 262 -5.10 22.37 12.71
CA SER A 262 -4.41 23.64 12.39
C SER A 262 -3.05 23.43 11.72
N GLU A 263 -2.26 22.48 12.21
CA GLU A 263 -0.93 22.11 11.68
C GLU A 263 -0.96 20.88 10.76
N ALA A 264 -2.14 20.36 10.41
CA ALA A 264 -2.30 19.11 9.69
C ALA A 264 -2.47 19.33 8.18
N GLU A 265 -1.64 18.70 7.36
CA GLU A 265 -1.74 18.74 5.90
C GLU A 265 -2.72 17.68 5.38
N ILE A 266 -3.98 17.80 5.78
CA ILE A 266 -5.01 16.82 5.48
C ILE A 266 -6.12 17.41 4.59
N LYS A 267 -6.55 16.64 3.60
CA LYS A 267 -7.75 16.94 2.80
C LYS A 267 -9.02 16.39 3.47
N ASN A 268 -8.92 15.17 4.00
CA ASN A 268 -10.01 14.45 4.63
C ASN A 268 -9.54 13.94 6.00
N ALA A 269 -10.43 13.98 6.99
CA ALA A 269 -10.23 13.31 8.27
C ALA A 269 -11.20 12.12 8.36
N TYR A 270 -10.71 11.01 8.88
CA TYR A 270 -11.51 9.80 9.13
C TYR A 270 -11.48 9.48 10.61
N ILE A 271 -12.54 8.84 11.09
CA ILE A 271 -12.66 8.37 12.47
C ILE A 271 -13.09 6.91 12.46
N MET A 272 -12.60 6.15 13.43
CA MET A 272 -12.97 4.76 13.66
C MET A 272 -13.55 4.61 15.06
N PHE A 273 -14.63 3.85 15.18
CA PHE A 273 -15.27 3.56 16.46
C PHE A 273 -14.99 2.11 16.85
N THR A 274 -14.49 1.92 18.07
CA THR A 274 -14.24 0.60 18.65
C THR A 274 -15.01 0.50 19.95
N ASP A 275 -15.71 -0.62 20.13
CA ASP A 275 -16.40 -0.92 21.37
C ASP A 275 -15.39 -1.52 22.35
N GLN A 276 -15.14 -0.83 23.46
CA GLN A 276 -14.16 -1.25 24.46
C GLN A 276 -14.59 -2.54 25.19
N LEU A 277 -15.90 -2.74 25.39
CA LEU A 277 -16.43 -3.89 26.10
C LEU A 277 -16.51 -5.14 25.21
N ASP A 278 -16.66 -4.94 23.91
CA ASP A 278 -16.56 -6.00 22.90
C ASP A 278 -15.77 -5.51 21.67
N PRO A 279 -14.43 -5.63 21.66
CA PRO A 279 -13.61 -5.22 20.52
C PRO A 279 -13.92 -5.97 19.21
N GLY A 280 -14.62 -7.11 19.30
CA GLY A 280 -15.08 -7.89 18.14
C GLY A 280 -16.44 -7.44 17.59
N ASN A 281 -17.09 -6.46 18.22
CA ASN A 281 -18.38 -5.94 17.81
C ASN A 281 -18.29 -5.31 16.41
N LYS A 282 -19.08 -5.85 15.46
CA LYS A 282 -19.17 -5.35 14.07
C LYS A 282 -20.53 -4.70 13.77
N THR A 283 -21.34 -4.45 14.79
CA THR A 283 -22.72 -3.95 14.66
C THR A 283 -22.78 -2.44 14.87
N THR A 284 -23.99 -1.87 14.84
CA THR A 284 -24.25 -0.46 15.20
C THR A 284 -24.71 -0.28 16.65
N PHE A 285 -24.77 -1.37 17.42
CA PHE A 285 -25.20 -1.36 18.82
C PHE A 285 -24.00 -1.36 19.75
N LEU A 286 -23.99 -0.45 20.72
CA LEU A 286 -22.96 -0.45 21.75
C LEU A 286 -23.21 -1.57 22.76
N THR A 287 -22.14 -2.27 23.15
CA THR A 287 -22.19 -3.24 24.25
C THR A 287 -22.36 -2.53 25.57
N THR A 288 -23.30 -3.01 26.39
CA THR A 288 -23.57 -2.43 27.71
C THR A 288 -22.95 -3.30 28.79
N GLN A 289 -22.33 -2.65 29.79
CA GLN A 289 -21.75 -3.34 30.94
C GLN A 289 -22.82 -4.17 31.68
N ASN A 290 -22.46 -5.39 32.07
CA ASN A 290 -23.37 -6.24 32.84
C ASN A 290 -23.58 -5.66 34.26
N GLY A 291 -24.83 -5.63 34.70
CA GLY A 291 -25.22 -5.16 36.02
C GLY A 291 -26.65 -5.58 36.37
N SER A 292 -26.99 -5.61 37.65
CA SER A 292 -28.31 -6.04 38.15
C SER A 292 -29.48 -5.17 37.66
N THR A 293 -29.18 -3.96 37.17
CA THR A 293 -30.15 -2.99 36.64
C THR A 293 -30.17 -2.94 35.11
N LYS A 294 -29.35 -3.75 34.42
CA LYS A 294 -29.29 -3.80 32.96
C LYS A 294 -30.57 -4.41 32.40
N ARG A 295 -31.15 -3.73 31.40
CA ARG A 295 -32.21 -4.28 30.56
C ARG A 295 -31.64 -4.82 29.26
N GLU A 296 -31.81 -6.11 29.01
CA GLU A 296 -31.33 -6.77 27.79
C GLU A 296 -32.05 -6.32 26.52
N ASP A 297 -33.31 -5.89 26.67
CA ASP A 297 -34.16 -5.45 25.58
C ASP A 297 -33.95 -3.98 25.19
N VAL A 298 -33.04 -3.26 25.84
CA VAL A 298 -32.65 -1.89 25.49
C VAL A 298 -31.26 -1.90 24.87
N LYS A 299 -31.11 -1.27 23.70
CA LYS A 299 -29.84 -1.10 23.00
C LYS A 299 -29.56 0.38 22.75
N PHE A 300 -28.28 0.71 22.60
CA PHE A 300 -27.83 2.05 22.31
C PHE A 300 -27.28 2.12 20.89
N ILE A 301 -27.75 3.09 20.13
CA ILE A 301 -27.19 3.46 18.82
C ILE A 301 -26.63 4.88 18.95
N ILE A 302 -25.45 5.11 18.42
CA ILE A 302 -24.91 6.46 18.23
C ILE A 302 -25.10 6.83 16.75
N GLN A 303 -25.67 7.99 16.48
CA GLN A 303 -25.80 8.51 15.13
C GLN A 303 -25.08 9.85 15.01
N ASP A 304 -24.48 10.10 13.86
CA ASP A 304 -23.95 11.42 13.55
C ASP A 304 -25.07 12.41 13.18
N SER A 305 -24.68 13.67 12.97
CA SER A 305 -25.57 14.77 12.58
C SER A 305 -26.28 14.56 11.24
N GLU A 306 -25.79 13.65 10.38
CA GLU A 306 -26.40 13.28 9.10
C GLU A 306 -27.38 12.11 9.25
N GLY A 307 -27.54 11.58 10.48
CA GLY A 307 -28.40 10.44 10.77
C GLY A 307 -27.76 9.08 10.45
N LYS A 308 -26.48 9.03 10.09
CA LYS A 308 -25.75 7.78 9.87
C LYS A 308 -25.40 7.15 11.21
N ALA A 309 -25.76 5.88 11.39
CA ALA A 309 -25.39 5.14 12.59
C ALA A 309 -23.89 4.82 12.59
N VAL A 310 -23.27 4.98 13.76
CA VAL A 310 -21.90 4.53 14.01
C VAL A 310 -21.86 3.01 13.93
N GLN A 311 -20.94 2.49 13.13
CA GLN A 311 -20.61 1.07 13.09
C GLN A 311 -19.35 0.84 13.92
N TYR A 312 -19.38 -0.19 14.77
CA TYR A 312 -18.23 -0.60 15.56
C TYR A 312 -17.38 -1.62 14.81
N GLY A 313 -16.11 -1.70 15.19
CA GLY A 313 -15.15 -2.63 14.63
C GLY A 313 -13.80 -2.52 15.32
N PRO A 314 -12.86 -3.39 14.94
CA PRO A 314 -11.53 -3.40 15.53
C PRO A 314 -10.79 -2.08 15.25
N ALA A 315 -9.93 -1.70 16.19
CA ALA A 315 -8.93 -0.66 15.96
C ALA A 315 -7.85 -1.18 14.99
N PRO A 316 -7.23 -0.33 14.17
CA PRO A 316 -6.15 -0.75 13.30
C PRO A 316 -4.91 -1.11 14.13
N THR A 317 -4.22 -2.18 13.73
CA THR A 317 -2.97 -2.62 14.39
C THR A 317 -1.73 -1.86 13.91
N SER A 318 -1.87 -1.07 12.83
CA SER A 318 -0.82 -0.26 12.21
C SER A 318 -1.21 1.21 12.26
N SER A 319 -0.22 2.09 12.42
CA SER A 319 -0.39 3.55 12.35
C SER A 319 -0.77 4.05 10.96
N ILE A 320 -0.62 3.22 9.93
CA ILE A 320 -1.02 3.46 8.55
C ILE A 320 -1.87 2.31 8.00
N VAL A 321 -2.94 2.63 7.28
CA VAL A 321 -3.90 1.71 6.68
C VAL A 321 -4.24 2.15 5.24
N LEU A 322 -4.73 1.24 4.42
CA LEU A 322 -5.27 1.56 3.09
C LEU A 322 -6.78 1.59 3.15
N GLN A 323 -7.39 2.67 2.65
CA GLN A 323 -8.83 2.75 2.48
C GLN A 323 -9.27 1.70 1.43
N GLY A 324 -10.10 0.73 1.83
CA GLY A 324 -10.75 -0.22 0.91
C GLY A 324 -9.98 -1.52 0.60
N GLU A 325 -8.83 -1.81 1.23
CA GLU A 325 -8.20 -3.14 1.12
C GLU A 325 -8.86 -4.19 2.04
N GLN A 326 -8.57 -5.49 1.82
CA GLN A 326 -9.16 -6.71 2.42
C GLN A 326 -9.51 -6.69 3.92
N VAL A 327 -8.89 -5.83 4.72
CA VAL A 327 -9.40 -5.47 6.05
C VAL A 327 -10.32 -4.27 5.87
N ASP A 328 -11.52 -4.54 5.35
CA ASP A 328 -12.55 -3.51 5.32
C ASP A 328 -12.75 -3.09 6.78
N TYR A 329 -12.50 -1.81 7.06
CA TYR A 329 -12.77 -1.22 8.36
C TYR A 329 -14.19 -0.63 8.27
N PRO A 330 -15.26 -1.43 8.43
CA PRO A 330 -16.64 -0.93 8.30
C PRO A 330 -16.95 0.15 9.34
N ASN A 331 -16.15 0.21 10.41
CA ASN A 331 -16.19 1.21 11.46
C ASN A 331 -15.47 2.52 11.11
N MET A 332 -14.79 2.58 9.96
CA MET A 332 -14.16 3.79 9.46
C MET A 332 -15.19 4.65 8.71
N GLN A 333 -15.29 5.90 9.11
CA GLN A 333 -16.15 6.86 8.45
C GLN A 333 -15.45 8.20 8.25
N LEU A 334 -15.83 8.90 7.16
CA LEU A 334 -15.41 10.26 6.93
C LEU A 334 -15.92 11.14 8.08
N PHE A 335 -14.99 11.74 8.81
CA PHE A 335 -15.31 12.70 9.86
C PHE A 335 -15.63 14.06 9.26
N GLY A 336 -14.82 14.50 8.29
CA GLY A 336 -15.01 15.76 7.59
C GLY A 336 -13.97 15.97 6.52
N LYS A 337 -14.20 16.97 5.67
CA LYS A 337 -13.24 17.45 4.68
C LYS A 337 -12.77 18.81 5.14
N ARG A 338 -11.46 19.04 5.15
CA ARG A 338 -10.91 20.35 5.51
C ARG A 338 -11.07 21.28 4.32
N LEU A 339 -11.95 22.27 4.44
CA LEU A 339 -11.98 23.41 3.53
C LEU A 339 -10.81 24.34 3.90
N SER A 340 -10.21 25.02 2.92
CA SER A 340 -9.01 25.82 3.15
C SER A 340 -9.21 26.80 4.31
N ASN A 341 -8.28 26.82 5.26
CA ASN A 341 -8.24 27.69 6.44
C ASN A 341 -9.14 27.32 7.64
N GLU A 342 -9.84 26.19 7.64
CA GLU A 342 -10.54 25.75 8.86
C GLU A 342 -9.55 25.09 9.85
N PRO A 343 -9.39 25.64 11.08
CA PRO A 343 -8.47 25.07 12.06
C PRO A 343 -9.05 23.85 12.79
N PHE A 344 -10.38 23.67 12.73
CA PHE A 344 -11.09 22.60 13.40
C PHE A 344 -12.12 21.94 12.50
N LEU A 345 -12.29 20.63 12.69
CA LEU A 345 -13.44 19.89 12.17
C LEU A 345 -14.32 19.53 13.37
N LYS A 346 -15.63 19.76 13.26
CA LYS A 346 -16.60 19.45 14.31
C LYS A 346 -17.66 18.49 13.77
N LYS A 347 -17.98 17.45 14.54
CA LYS A 347 -19.11 16.55 14.25
C LYS A 347 -19.89 16.25 15.53
N SER A 348 -21.20 16.40 15.44
CA SER A 348 -22.12 16.13 16.56
C SER A 348 -22.68 14.72 16.46
N TYR A 349 -22.80 14.06 17.60
CA TYR A 349 -23.33 12.72 17.74
C TYR A 349 -24.48 12.70 18.73
N THR A 350 -25.53 11.96 18.40
CA THR A 350 -26.70 11.73 19.26
C THR A 350 -26.76 10.27 19.66
N VAL A 351 -26.93 10.02 20.96
CA VAL A 351 -27.14 8.68 21.50
C VAL A 351 -28.63 8.41 21.58
N TYR A 352 -29.08 7.34 20.96
CA TYR A 352 -30.45 6.86 20.99
C TYR A 352 -30.57 5.58 21.79
N GLN A 353 -31.63 5.52 22.59
CA GLN A 353 -32.14 4.32 23.23
C GLN A 353 -33.18 3.69 22.32
N ILE A 354 -33.01 2.40 22.03
CA ILE A 354 -33.95 1.63 21.21
C ILE A 354 -34.31 0.31 21.89
N ARG A 355 -35.45 -0.27 21.51
CA ARG A 355 -35.82 -1.60 21.94
C ARG A 355 -35.30 -2.65 20.96
N ALA A 356 -34.52 -3.62 21.44
CA ALA A 356 -33.81 -4.60 20.62
C ALA A 356 -34.75 -5.45 19.75
N VAL A 357 -35.93 -5.85 20.27
CA VAL A 357 -36.97 -6.56 19.50
C VAL A 357 -38.34 -6.42 20.18
N LYS A 358 -39.41 -6.32 19.37
CA LYS A 358 -40.75 -6.84 19.69
C LYS A 358 -40.68 -8.38 19.84
N LEU A 359 -39.91 -8.92 20.79
CA LEU A 359 -40.01 -10.33 21.17
C LEU A 359 -41.24 -10.47 22.09
N ARG A 360 -42.10 -11.42 21.73
CA ARG A 360 -43.47 -11.62 22.23
C ARG A 360 -43.59 -11.42 23.75
N PRO A 361 -44.71 -10.85 24.24
CA PRO A 361 -44.93 -10.68 25.66
C PRO A 361 -45.25 -12.05 26.28
N SER A 362 -44.37 -12.55 27.13
CA SER A 362 -44.77 -13.51 28.17
C SER A 362 -44.18 -13.11 29.52
N GLY A 363 -45.06 -12.55 30.35
CA GLY A 363 -44.93 -12.67 31.80
C GLY A 363 -44.09 -11.60 32.52
N ARG A 364 -44.81 -10.96 33.46
CA ARG A 364 -44.38 -10.14 34.61
C ARG A 364 -43.97 -8.70 34.35
N ARG A 365 -44.77 -7.82 34.97
CA ARG A 365 -44.65 -6.37 35.01
C ARG A 365 -43.54 -5.99 36.00
N TYR A 366 -42.48 -5.37 35.51
CA TYR A 366 -41.56 -4.61 36.35
C TYR A 366 -41.47 -3.17 35.82
N LYS A 367 -41.63 -2.19 36.73
CA LYS A 367 -41.20 -0.80 36.52
C LYS A 367 -39.68 -0.80 36.72
N ALA A 368 -38.93 -0.59 35.65
CA ALA A 368 -37.50 -0.32 35.72
C ALA A 368 -37.22 0.96 34.95
N ILE A 369 -36.67 1.95 35.65
CA ILE A 369 -36.08 3.15 35.06
C ILE A 369 -34.61 2.79 34.81
N ALA A 370 -34.19 2.74 33.55
CA ALA A 370 -32.80 2.48 33.21
C ALA A 370 -31.99 3.77 33.39
N HIS A 371 -31.07 3.79 34.36
CA HIS A 371 -29.99 4.77 34.44
C HIS A 371 -28.77 4.10 33.86
N ASN A 372 -28.29 4.54 32.71
CA ASN A 372 -27.04 4.06 32.13
C ASN A 372 -26.12 5.26 31.97
N ILE A 373 -24.92 5.15 32.53
CA ILE A 373 -23.80 6.05 32.29
C ILE A 373 -22.96 5.39 31.20
N LEU A 374 -22.78 6.07 30.07
CA LEU A 374 -21.80 5.69 29.07
C LEU A 374 -20.49 6.40 29.42
N LYS A 375 -19.49 5.62 29.83
CA LYS A 375 -18.11 6.08 30.00
C LYS A 375 -17.32 5.81 28.75
#